data_AF-A0A355F423-F1
#
_entry.id   AF-A0A355F423-F1
#
_cell.length_a   1.000
_cell.length_b   1.000
_cell.length_c   1.000
_cell.angle_alpha   90.00
_cell.angle_beta   90.00
_cell.angle_gamma   90.00
#
_symmetry.space_group_name_H-M   'P 1'
#
loop_
_entity.id
_entity.type
_entity.pdbx_description
1 polymer ?
#
loop_
_entity_poly.entity_id
_entity_poly.type
_entity_poly.pdbx_seq_one_letter_code
_entity_poly.pdbx_strand_id
1 'polypeptide(L)'
;MKVRVQARDGKILGPAPTVRQPLLSVRNVLTRVTLIKDCPMNNGSSGTVVPVSKFSEGVSRNAIVVQPPGGTAAPGPYWLQPPAGLGELIVELHLTEPSLLEFTATAFAPDPVCASATMWVLPSMQLLADPGLVLTIAGLYTTVTASVANQTVTIQANVTMMCGCPITLQPPPAPPPPGEAPPEPYWPSGEFEVTAQIRANGGLDVLSFPLTCSGTSTFKGSLDLKPGTYDLWVVAVQPAETNVGFARATVVVP
;
A
#
# COMPACT_ATOMS: atom_id res chain seq x y z
N MET A 1 -6.54 -20.59 11.00
CA MET A 1 -6.73 -19.95 9.68
C MET A 1 -5.52 -19.06 9.39
N LYS A 2 -5.00 -19.12 8.17
CA LYS A 2 -3.87 -18.32 7.67
C LYS A 2 -4.42 -17.09 6.94
N VAL A 3 -4.01 -15.90 7.39
CA VAL A 3 -4.38 -14.61 6.83
C VAL A 3 -3.12 -13.87 6.40
N ARG A 4 -3.15 -13.26 5.22
CA ARG A 4 -2.07 -12.45 4.66
C ARG A 4 -2.60 -11.09 4.27
N VAL A 5 -1.73 -10.08 4.34
CA VAL A 5 -2.03 -8.71 3.91
C VAL A 5 -0.95 -8.26 2.96
N GLN A 6 -1.33 -7.91 1.74
CA GLN A 6 -0.39 -7.45 0.72
C GLN A 6 -0.76 -6.04 0.26
N ALA A 7 0.25 -5.25 -0.09
CA ALA A 7 -0.01 -4.07 -0.90
C ALA A 7 -0.47 -4.50 -2.29
N ARG A 8 -1.35 -3.73 -2.93
CA ARG A 8 -1.55 -3.85 -4.36
C ARG A 8 -0.22 -3.59 -5.06
N ASP A 9 0.13 -4.52 -5.95
CA ASP A 9 1.38 -4.60 -6.70
C ASP A 9 2.66 -4.75 -5.90
N GLY A 10 2.53 -4.95 -4.60
CA GLY A 10 3.66 -4.85 -3.71
C GLY A 10 3.95 -6.14 -2.96
N LYS A 11 4.93 -5.97 -2.07
CA LYS A 11 5.34 -6.93 -1.06
C LYS A 11 4.22 -7.16 -0.05
N ILE A 12 4.32 -8.25 0.69
CA ILE A 12 3.53 -8.42 1.91
C ILE A 12 3.97 -7.35 2.90
N LEU A 13 3.01 -6.61 3.44
CA LEU A 13 3.28 -5.43 4.26
C LEU A 13 4.11 -5.77 5.51
N GLY A 14 5.22 -5.04 5.70
CA GLY A 14 6.18 -5.15 6.80
C GLY A 14 7.60 -5.50 6.32
N PRO A 15 8.68 -4.84 6.79
CA PRO A 15 8.80 -4.10 8.04
C PRO A 15 9.11 -2.59 7.87
N ALA A 16 9.06 -1.92 9.01
CA ALA A 16 9.62 -0.60 9.34
C ALA A 16 10.95 -0.28 8.60
N PRO A 17 11.30 1.02 8.42
CA PRO A 17 10.80 2.16 9.20
C PRO A 17 9.80 3.07 8.49
N THR A 18 9.52 2.89 7.19
CA THR A 18 8.80 3.89 6.40
C THR A 18 7.28 3.75 6.45
N VAL A 19 6.75 2.56 6.72
CA VAL A 19 5.29 2.30 6.78
C VAL A 19 4.94 1.59 8.09
N ARG A 20 3.90 2.06 8.78
CA ARG A 20 3.36 1.40 9.98
C ARG A 20 2.81 0.02 9.60
N GLN A 21 3.05 -0.96 10.46
CA GLN A 21 2.59 -2.34 10.27
C GLN A 21 1.06 -2.40 10.15
N PRO A 22 0.51 -3.27 9.28
CA PRO A 22 -0.92 -3.44 9.20
C PRO A 22 -1.45 -4.20 10.42
N LEU A 23 -2.71 -3.94 10.74
CA LEU A 23 -3.44 -4.56 11.83
C LEU A 23 -4.59 -5.41 11.27
N LEU A 24 -4.78 -6.61 11.80
CA LEU A 24 -5.92 -7.47 11.48
C LEU A 24 -6.96 -7.41 12.60
N SER A 25 -8.20 -7.11 12.21
CA SER A 25 -9.39 -7.28 13.06
C SER A 25 -10.33 -8.32 12.44
N VAL A 26 -10.95 -9.15 13.27
CA VAL A 26 -11.93 -10.16 12.86
C VAL A 26 -13.18 -10.01 13.70
N ARG A 27 -14.33 -9.84 13.06
CA ARG A 27 -15.63 -9.67 13.71
C ARG A 27 -16.65 -10.65 13.14
N ASN A 28 -17.46 -11.24 14.01
CA ASN A 28 -18.67 -11.93 13.57
C ASN A 28 -19.72 -10.89 13.15
N VAL A 29 -20.12 -10.92 11.89
CA VAL A 29 -21.01 -9.93 11.28
C VAL A 29 -22.41 -9.98 11.90
N LEU A 30 -22.90 -11.18 12.22
CA LEU A 30 -24.26 -11.38 12.73
C LEU A 30 -24.38 -10.99 14.20
N THR A 31 -23.42 -11.41 15.02
CA THR A 31 -23.45 -11.15 16.47
C THR A 31 -22.77 -9.83 16.86
N ARG A 32 -22.04 -9.20 15.92
CA ARG A 32 -21.19 -8.02 16.13
C ARG A 32 -20.03 -8.23 17.12
N VAL A 33 -19.80 -9.46 17.58
CA VAL A 33 -18.69 -9.79 18.49
C VAL A 33 -17.36 -9.71 17.75
N THR A 34 -16.42 -8.95 18.29
CA THR A 34 -15.03 -8.92 17.82
C THR A 34 -14.28 -10.12 18.39
N LEU A 35 -13.79 -10.99 17.51
CA LEU A 35 -13.03 -12.19 17.86
C LEU A 35 -11.52 -11.88 17.96
N ILE A 36 -11.05 -10.99 17.09
CA ILE A 36 -9.66 -10.52 17.06
C ILE A 36 -9.71 -9.02 16.86
N LYS A 37 -8.96 -8.27 17.66
CA LYS A 37 -8.90 -6.82 17.57
C LYS A 37 -7.47 -6.37 17.33
N ASP A 38 -7.27 -5.66 16.23
CA ASP A 38 -6.05 -4.90 15.91
C ASP A 38 -4.75 -5.70 16.11
N CYS A 39 -4.76 -6.97 15.70
CA CYS A 39 -3.62 -7.87 15.83
C CYS A 39 -2.52 -7.46 14.83
N PRO A 40 -1.31 -7.12 15.28
CA PRO A 40 -0.25 -6.65 14.37
C PRO A 40 0.29 -7.78 13.50
N MET A 41 0.59 -7.46 12.24
CA MET A 41 1.29 -8.36 11.32
C MET A 41 2.72 -7.87 11.12
N ASN A 42 3.62 -8.40 11.94
CA ASN A 42 4.97 -7.87 12.13
C ASN A 42 6.06 -8.62 11.35
N ASN A 43 5.71 -9.66 10.60
CA ASN A 43 6.63 -10.57 9.93
C ASN A 43 6.66 -10.40 8.41
N GLY A 44 6.50 -9.17 7.89
CA GLY A 44 6.34 -8.96 6.44
C GLY A 44 7.51 -9.45 5.57
N SER A 45 7.26 -9.55 4.26
CA SER A 45 8.21 -10.15 3.31
C SER A 45 7.98 -9.66 1.90
N SER A 46 9.06 -9.57 1.13
CA SER A 46 8.96 -9.31 -0.31
C SER A 46 8.32 -10.47 -1.07
N GLY A 47 8.36 -11.69 -0.52
CA GLY A 47 7.94 -12.91 -1.19
C GLY A 47 8.64 -13.16 -2.53
N THR A 48 8.27 -14.28 -3.15
CA THR A 48 8.72 -14.67 -4.49
C THR A 48 7.50 -14.79 -5.38
N VAL A 49 7.54 -14.17 -6.55
CA VAL A 49 6.47 -14.30 -7.53
C VAL A 49 6.55 -15.71 -8.15
N VAL A 50 5.48 -16.47 -8.03
CA VAL A 50 5.39 -17.86 -8.48
C VAL A 50 4.15 -18.07 -9.35
N PRO A 51 4.22 -18.87 -10.43
CA PRO A 51 3.06 -19.13 -11.27
C PRO A 51 2.04 -20.01 -10.53
N VAL A 52 0.74 -19.78 -10.75
CA VAL A 52 -0.36 -20.53 -10.11
C VAL A 52 -0.27 -22.04 -10.36
N SER A 53 0.31 -22.47 -11.47
CA SER A 53 0.53 -23.89 -11.81
C SER A 53 1.41 -24.65 -10.79
N LYS A 54 2.09 -23.95 -9.89
CA LYS A 54 2.89 -24.55 -8.81
C LYS A 54 2.09 -24.90 -7.56
N PHE A 55 0.78 -24.64 -7.54
CA PHE A 55 -0.08 -24.88 -6.38
C PHE A 55 -1.11 -25.98 -6.62
N SER A 56 -1.58 -26.60 -5.53
CA SER A 56 -2.48 -27.74 -5.52
C SER A 56 -3.97 -27.35 -5.59
N GLU A 57 -4.85 -28.35 -5.72
CA GLU A 57 -6.29 -28.16 -5.54
C GLU A 57 -6.61 -27.64 -4.13
N GLY A 58 -7.69 -26.84 -4.00
CA GLY A 58 -8.14 -26.27 -2.72
C GLY A 58 -7.60 -24.88 -2.40
N VAL A 59 -6.78 -24.30 -3.28
CA VAL A 59 -6.22 -22.98 -3.03
C VAL A 59 -7.18 -21.84 -3.35
N SER A 60 -7.23 -20.84 -2.47
CA SER A 60 -7.93 -19.57 -2.68
C SER A 60 -7.43 -18.86 -3.95
N ARG A 61 -8.30 -18.74 -4.95
CA ARG A 61 -8.02 -17.99 -6.20
C ARG A 61 -8.16 -16.48 -6.03
N ASN A 62 -8.51 -15.99 -4.84
CA ASN A 62 -8.64 -14.57 -4.53
C ASN A 62 -7.29 -13.84 -4.37
N ALA A 63 -6.18 -14.54 -4.59
CA ALA A 63 -4.83 -14.04 -4.39
C ALA A 63 -4.10 -13.77 -5.71
N ILE A 64 -4.74 -13.24 -6.76
CA ILE A 64 -4.01 -12.88 -7.98
C ILE A 64 -3.04 -11.74 -7.67
N VAL A 65 -1.76 -11.95 -7.96
CA VAL A 65 -0.67 -10.97 -7.90
C VAL A 65 -0.10 -10.75 -9.31
N VAL A 66 0.34 -9.52 -9.51
CA VAL A 66 0.97 -8.88 -10.67
C VAL A 66 1.80 -9.81 -11.56
N GLN A 67 1.77 -9.49 -12.86
CA GLN A 67 2.75 -9.99 -13.82
C GLN A 67 4.18 -9.61 -13.34
N PRO A 68 5.16 -10.54 -13.40
CA PRO A 68 6.53 -10.23 -13.02
C PRO A 68 7.10 -9.04 -13.81
N PRO A 69 7.83 -8.11 -13.16
CA PRO A 69 8.55 -7.07 -13.88
C PRO A 69 9.54 -7.69 -14.87
N GLY A 70 9.56 -7.22 -16.13
CA GLY A 70 10.58 -7.61 -17.11
C GLY A 70 10.15 -8.54 -18.25
N GLY A 71 8.84 -8.80 -18.43
CA GLY A 71 8.28 -9.26 -19.72
C GLY A 71 8.63 -10.69 -20.20
N THR A 72 9.44 -11.45 -19.47
CA THR A 72 9.82 -12.84 -19.84
C THR A 72 8.92 -13.90 -19.22
N ALA A 73 8.04 -13.51 -18.31
CA ALA A 73 7.14 -14.43 -17.62
C ALA A 73 5.96 -14.82 -18.53
N ALA A 74 5.61 -16.11 -18.55
CA ALA A 74 4.49 -16.61 -19.35
C ALA A 74 3.17 -15.89 -18.98
N PRO A 75 2.29 -15.59 -19.94
CA PRO A 75 0.98 -15.03 -19.62
C PRO A 75 0.21 -15.95 -18.64
N GLY A 76 -0.36 -15.38 -17.58
CA GLY A 76 -1.14 -16.14 -16.60
C GLY A 76 -1.16 -15.49 -15.22
N PRO A 77 -1.95 -16.04 -14.29
CA PRO A 77 -1.99 -15.56 -12.91
C PRO A 77 -0.70 -15.94 -12.17
N TYR A 78 -0.18 -15.00 -11.40
CA TYR A 78 0.98 -15.17 -10.53
C TYR A 78 0.58 -14.88 -9.09
N TRP A 79 1.27 -15.48 -8.12
CA TRP A 79 1.07 -15.22 -6.69
C TRP A 79 2.37 -14.79 -6.03
N LEU A 80 2.25 -14.02 -4.96
CA LEU A 80 3.37 -13.70 -4.08
C LEU A 80 3.46 -14.74 -2.95
N GLN A 81 4.50 -15.56 -2.98
CA GLN A 81 4.73 -16.58 -1.96
C GLN A 81 5.80 -16.10 -0.97
N PRO A 82 5.47 -15.81 0.30
CA PRO A 82 6.48 -15.51 1.30
C PRO A 82 7.29 -16.76 1.70
N PRO A 83 8.51 -16.59 2.23
CA PRO A 83 9.18 -17.63 2.99
C PRO A 83 8.30 -18.11 4.16
N ALA A 84 8.49 -19.37 4.58
CA ALA A 84 7.72 -19.94 5.68
C ALA A 84 7.82 -19.08 6.96
N GLY A 85 6.68 -18.82 7.60
CA GLY A 85 6.60 -18.01 8.83
C GLY A 85 6.75 -16.51 8.62
N LEU A 86 6.93 -16.04 7.38
CA LEU A 86 6.90 -14.62 7.02
C LEU A 86 5.63 -14.29 6.22
N GLY A 87 5.22 -13.04 6.29
CA GLY A 87 4.13 -12.47 5.53
C GLY A 87 2.77 -13.11 5.79
N GLU A 88 2.60 -13.72 6.96
CA GLU A 88 1.38 -14.42 7.33
C GLU A 88 1.08 -14.30 8.82
N LEU A 89 -0.21 -14.25 9.13
CA LEU A 89 -0.73 -14.35 10.49
C LEU A 89 -1.60 -15.60 10.57
N ILE A 90 -1.24 -16.52 11.45
CA ILE A 90 -2.08 -17.69 11.76
C ILE A 90 -2.93 -17.33 12.98
N VAL A 91 -4.24 -17.33 12.77
CA VAL A 91 -5.23 -17.06 13.83
C VAL A 91 -6.01 -18.33 14.16
N GLU A 92 -6.23 -18.56 15.44
CA GLU A 92 -7.16 -19.58 15.92
C GLU A 92 -8.48 -18.93 16.28
N LEU A 93 -9.58 -19.48 15.77
CA LEU A 93 -10.94 -18.96 15.97
C LEU A 93 -11.76 -20.08 16.60
N HIS A 94 -12.13 -19.92 17.87
CA HIS A 94 -12.99 -20.87 18.57
C HIS A 94 -14.46 -20.60 18.21
N LEU A 95 -14.95 -21.30 17.18
CA LEU A 95 -16.33 -21.21 16.72
C LEU A 95 -17.11 -22.45 17.16
N THR A 96 -18.30 -22.26 17.71
CA THR A 96 -19.22 -23.35 18.09
C THR A 96 -20.26 -23.65 17.02
N GLU A 97 -20.46 -22.73 16.07
CA GLU A 97 -21.43 -22.83 14.97
C GLU A 97 -20.91 -22.10 13.72
N PRO A 98 -21.44 -22.39 12.52
CA PRO A 98 -21.13 -21.63 11.31
C PRO A 98 -21.31 -20.14 11.54
N SER A 99 -20.27 -19.36 11.25
CA SER A 99 -20.25 -17.91 11.52
C SER A 99 -19.87 -17.13 10.27
N LEU A 100 -20.60 -16.03 10.02
CA LEU A 100 -20.22 -15.06 8.99
C LEU A 100 -19.19 -14.10 9.57
N LEU A 101 -17.95 -14.19 9.13
CA LEU A 101 -16.83 -13.41 9.67
C LEU A 101 -16.38 -12.35 8.66
N GLU A 102 -16.15 -11.14 9.16
CA GLU A 102 -15.48 -10.05 8.46
C GLU A 102 -14.03 -9.96 8.94
N PHE A 103 -13.10 -10.07 8.01
CA PHE A 103 -11.67 -9.89 8.22
C PHE A 103 -11.28 -8.53 7.66
N THR A 104 -10.76 -7.65 8.50
CA THR A 104 -10.36 -6.29 8.13
C THR A 104 -8.88 -6.10 8.39
N ALA A 105 -8.14 -5.81 7.34
CA ALA A 105 -6.76 -5.35 7.42
C ALA A 105 -6.74 -3.83 7.33
N THR A 106 -6.10 -3.20 8.29
CA THR A 106 -5.89 -1.74 8.33
C THR A 106 -4.41 -1.47 8.18
N ALA A 107 -4.00 -0.80 7.11
CA ALA A 107 -2.65 -0.25 6.96
C ALA A 107 -2.69 1.26 7.14
N PHE A 108 -1.60 1.87 7.58
CA PHE A 108 -1.57 3.31 7.83
C PHE A 108 -0.74 4.02 6.76
N ALA A 109 -1.41 4.85 5.97
CA ALA A 109 -0.83 6.09 5.41
C ALA A 109 -1.04 7.19 6.49
N PRO A 110 -0.72 8.50 6.30
CA PRO A 110 -1.02 9.48 7.35
C PRO A 110 -2.47 9.40 7.86
N ASP A 111 -3.39 8.94 7.00
CA ASP A 111 -4.70 8.39 7.37
C ASP A 111 -4.78 6.86 7.11
N PRO A 112 -5.54 6.08 7.90
CA PRO A 112 -5.67 4.62 7.71
C PRO A 112 -6.43 4.25 6.42
N VAL A 113 -5.96 3.19 5.75
CA VAL A 113 -6.62 2.55 4.61
C VAL A 113 -6.94 1.10 4.98
N CYS A 114 -8.14 0.65 4.66
CA CYS A 114 -8.61 -0.68 5.04
C CYS A 114 -8.96 -1.52 3.81
N ALA A 115 -8.73 -2.83 3.91
CA ALA A 115 -9.29 -3.84 3.03
C ALA A 115 -10.04 -4.87 3.88
N SER A 116 -11.18 -5.35 3.41
CA SER A 116 -11.92 -6.39 4.12
C SER A 116 -12.45 -7.47 3.20
N ALA A 117 -12.64 -8.66 3.78
CA ALA A 117 -13.31 -9.78 3.16
C ALA A 117 -14.31 -10.36 4.17
N THR A 118 -15.50 -10.71 3.68
CA THR A 118 -16.52 -11.38 4.48
C THR A 118 -16.72 -12.79 3.95
N MET A 119 -16.68 -13.80 4.84
CA MET A 119 -16.89 -15.19 4.45
C MET A 119 -17.51 -16.02 5.57
N TRP A 120 -18.20 -17.09 5.19
CA TRP A 120 -18.62 -18.12 6.14
C TRP A 120 -17.42 -18.96 6.57
N VAL A 121 -17.32 -19.17 7.88
CA VAL A 121 -16.32 -20.04 8.50
C VAL A 121 -17.04 -21.07 9.37
N LEU A 122 -16.72 -22.34 9.15
CA LEU A 122 -17.31 -23.45 9.90
C LEU A 122 -16.44 -23.80 11.12
N PRO A 123 -17.02 -24.35 12.21
CA PRO A 123 -16.25 -24.99 13.26
C PRO A 123 -15.28 -26.02 12.67
N SER A 124 -14.06 -26.09 13.23
CA SER A 124 -12.99 -26.99 12.79
C SER A 124 -12.45 -26.78 11.36
N MET A 125 -12.90 -25.74 10.66
CA MET A 125 -12.40 -25.41 9.32
C MET A 125 -10.92 -24.99 9.37
N GLN A 126 -10.06 -25.70 8.65
CA GLN A 126 -8.65 -25.35 8.52
C GLN A 126 -8.37 -24.65 7.20
N LEU A 127 -8.21 -23.33 7.25
CA LEU A 127 -7.74 -22.52 6.13
C LEU A 127 -6.24 -22.27 6.25
N LEU A 128 -5.41 -23.30 6.15
CA LEU A 128 -3.95 -23.22 6.32
C LEU A 128 -3.16 -23.38 5.01
N ALA A 129 -3.82 -23.86 3.95
CA ALA A 129 -3.22 -23.98 2.62
C ALA A 129 -2.80 -22.61 2.09
N ASP A 130 -1.64 -22.53 1.45
CA ASP A 130 -1.18 -21.30 0.81
C ASP A 130 -2.08 -20.92 -0.37
N PRO A 131 -2.33 -19.61 -0.61
CA PRO A 131 -1.82 -18.46 0.14
C PRO A 131 -2.71 -18.04 1.32
N GLY A 132 -3.69 -18.86 1.72
CA GLY A 132 -4.67 -18.53 2.76
C GLY A 132 -5.68 -17.47 2.31
N LEU A 133 -6.25 -16.73 3.27
CA LEU A 133 -7.02 -15.52 2.97
C LEU A 133 -6.05 -14.36 2.74
N VAL A 134 -6.09 -13.76 1.55
CA VAL A 134 -5.27 -12.60 1.21
C VAL A 134 -6.14 -11.34 1.17
N LEU A 135 -5.80 -10.34 1.98
CA LEU A 135 -6.40 -9.01 1.96
C LEU A 135 -5.45 -8.08 1.22
N THR A 136 -5.91 -7.49 0.11
CA THR A 136 -5.09 -6.59 -0.71
C THR A 136 -5.45 -5.14 -0.40
N ILE A 137 -4.47 -4.38 0.07
CA ILE A 137 -4.61 -2.95 0.35
C ILE A 137 -4.01 -2.17 -0.82
N ALA A 138 -4.86 -1.44 -1.54
CA ALA A 138 -4.42 -0.50 -2.57
C ALA A 138 -4.07 0.85 -1.94
N GLY A 139 -3.14 1.58 -2.56
CA GLY A 139 -2.85 2.96 -2.18
C GLY A 139 -1.38 3.33 -2.26
N LEU A 140 -1.12 4.61 -2.01
CA LEU A 140 0.22 5.18 -1.90
C LEU A 140 0.34 5.89 -0.55
N TYR A 141 1.45 5.67 0.14
CA TYR A 141 1.81 6.47 1.31
C TYR A 141 2.29 7.84 0.81
N THR A 142 1.52 8.88 1.08
CA THR A 142 1.81 10.25 0.62
C THR A 142 1.90 11.19 1.80
N THR A 143 2.94 12.01 1.86
CA THR A 143 3.06 13.13 2.82
C THR A 143 3.37 14.40 2.07
N VAL A 144 3.03 15.56 2.63
CA VAL A 144 3.27 16.86 2.02
C VAL A 144 3.86 17.84 3.02
N THR A 145 4.83 18.62 2.56
CA THR A 145 5.34 19.81 3.23
C THR A 145 5.34 20.98 2.25
N ALA A 146 5.25 22.19 2.77
CA ALA A 146 5.31 23.41 1.98
C ALA A 146 6.21 24.45 2.67
N SER A 147 6.90 25.25 1.87
CA SER A 147 7.69 26.40 2.33
C SER A 147 7.35 27.64 1.52
N VAL A 148 7.51 28.82 2.12
CA VAL A 148 7.16 30.10 1.48
C VAL A 148 8.35 31.05 1.51
N ALA A 149 8.67 31.66 0.36
CA ALA A 149 9.68 32.70 0.23
C ALA A 149 9.18 33.81 -0.71
N ASN A 150 9.08 35.05 -0.21
CA ASN A 150 8.68 36.23 -1.00
C ASN A 150 7.34 36.14 -1.78
N GLN A 151 6.45 35.19 -1.46
CA GLN A 151 5.20 34.77 -2.13
C GLN A 151 5.26 33.49 -2.97
N THR A 152 6.47 32.97 -3.23
CA THR A 152 6.63 31.67 -3.88
C THR A 152 6.43 30.56 -2.86
N VAL A 153 5.40 29.74 -3.08
CA VAL A 153 5.13 28.53 -2.32
C VAL A 153 5.80 27.36 -3.01
N THR A 154 6.74 26.71 -2.33
CA THR A 154 7.35 25.45 -2.79
C THR A 154 6.69 24.29 -2.07
N ILE A 155 6.19 23.34 -2.84
CA ILE A 155 5.50 22.15 -2.36
C ILE A 155 6.40 20.95 -2.59
N GLN A 156 6.61 20.17 -1.53
CA GLN A 156 7.30 18.90 -1.60
C GLN A 156 6.37 17.80 -1.10
N ALA A 157 6.16 16.79 -1.92
CA ALA A 157 5.47 15.57 -1.53
C ALA A 157 6.45 14.41 -1.45
N ASN A 158 6.32 13.56 -0.43
CA ASN A 158 6.96 12.25 -0.42
C ASN A 158 5.91 11.19 -0.72
N VAL A 159 6.13 10.39 -1.77
CA VAL A 159 5.20 9.36 -2.25
C VAL A 159 5.94 8.02 -2.30
N THR A 160 5.42 7.01 -1.62
CA THR A 160 5.93 5.63 -1.66
C THR A 160 4.78 4.65 -1.86
N MET A 161 5.08 3.48 -2.41
CA MET A 161 4.12 2.38 -2.41
C MET A 161 3.78 1.97 -0.96
N MET A 162 2.60 1.40 -0.73
CA MET A 162 2.23 0.89 0.60
C MET A 162 3.17 -0.22 1.09
N CYS A 163 3.84 -0.94 0.18
CA CYS A 163 4.88 -1.90 0.51
C CYS A 163 6.22 -1.27 0.92
N GLY A 164 6.35 0.07 0.88
CA GLY A 164 7.57 0.80 1.18
C GLY A 164 8.54 0.94 0.00
N CYS A 165 8.29 0.28 -1.13
CA CYS A 165 9.17 0.38 -2.30
C CYS A 165 9.30 1.84 -2.78
N PRO A 166 10.54 2.29 -3.08
CA PRO A 166 10.79 3.65 -3.52
C PRO A 166 10.30 3.90 -4.95
N ILE A 167 9.95 5.16 -5.25
CA ILE A 167 9.61 5.64 -6.60
C ILE A 167 10.77 6.50 -7.11
N THR A 168 11.37 6.21 -8.27
CA THR A 168 12.59 6.89 -8.74
C THR A 168 12.59 7.21 -10.24
N LEU A 169 13.47 8.13 -10.67
CA LEU A 169 13.70 8.45 -12.09
C LEU A 169 14.57 7.42 -12.81
N GLN A 170 15.43 6.70 -12.09
CA GLN A 170 16.36 5.71 -12.65
C GLN A 170 16.41 4.42 -11.81
N PRO A 171 16.68 3.27 -12.43
CA PRO A 171 17.00 2.05 -11.71
C PRO A 171 18.20 2.22 -10.78
N PRO A 172 18.27 1.46 -9.67
CA PRO A 172 19.50 1.31 -8.90
C PRO A 172 20.65 0.91 -9.83
N PRO A 173 21.87 1.49 -9.67
CA PRO A 173 22.99 1.18 -10.53
C PRO A 173 23.48 -0.25 -10.30
N ALA A 174 23.64 -1.01 -11.40
CA ALA A 174 24.24 -2.34 -11.54
C ALA A 174 23.76 -3.45 -10.55
N PRO A 175 23.81 -4.74 -10.95
CA PRO A 175 23.62 -5.82 -10.00
C PRO A 175 24.65 -5.71 -8.85
N PRO A 176 24.28 -6.11 -7.61
CA PRO A 176 25.24 -6.13 -6.52
C PRO A 176 26.39 -7.10 -6.86
N PRO A 177 27.58 -6.91 -6.27
CA PRO A 177 28.61 -7.92 -6.25
C PRO A 177 28.06 -9.28 -5.81
N PRO A 178 28.62 -10.41 -6.30
CA PRO A 178 28.22 -11.74 -5.85
C PRO A 178 28.28 -11.86 -4.32
N GLY A 179 27.16 -12.23 -3.69
CA GLY A 179 27.04 -12.37 -2.23
C GLY A 179 26.35 -11.20 -1.52
N GLU A 180 26.05 -10.11 -2.22
CA GLU A 180 25.22 -9.02 -1.69
C GLU A 180 23.74 -9.18 -2.07
N ALA A 181 22.85 -8.64 -1.22
CA ALA A 181 21.42 -8.69 -1.46
C ALA A 181 21.06 -7.93 -2.75
N PRO A 182 20.14 -8.44 -3.59
CA PRO A 182 19.67 -7.73 -4.79
C PRO A 182 19.19 -6.31 -4.43
N PRO A 183 19.38 -5.30 -5.30
CA PRO A 183 18.92 -3.96 -5.03
C PRO A 183 17.41 -3.99 -4.80
N GLU A 184 16.94 -3.16 -3.87
CA GLU A 184 15.52 -3.10 -3.58
C GLU A 184 14.73 -2.75 -4.86
N PRO A 185 13.66 -3.52 -5.18
CA PRO A 185 12.80 -3.19 -6.30
C PRO A 185 12.30 -1.75 -6.18
N TYR A 186 12.45 -0.99 -7.26
CA TYR A 186 12.01 0.39 -7.37
C TYR A 186 10.84 0.47 -8.36
N TRP A 187 10.09 1.55 -8.26
CA TRP A 187 9.03 1.88 -9.21
C TRP A 187 9.44 3.06 -10.09
N PRO A 188 9.32 2.97 -11.42
CA PRO A 188 9.57 4.10 -12.30
C PRO A 188 8.59 5.25 -12.02
N SER A 189 9.12 6.43 -11.70
CA SER A 189 8.29 7.62 -11.41
C SER A 189 7.38 8.05 -12.55
N GLY A 190 7.69 7.69 -13.80
CA GLY A 190 6.82 7.93 -14.96
C GLY A 190 5.49 7.16 -14.94
N GLU A 191 5.34 6.18 -14.05
CA GLU A 191 4.06 5.48 -13.83
C GLU A 191 3.11 6.23 -12.88
N PHE A 192 3.56 7.36 -12.30
CA PHE A 192 2.83 8.09 -11.27
C PHE A 192 2.51 9.51 -11.71
N GLU A 193 1.27 9.91 -11.48
CA GLU A 193 0.79 11.28 -11.63
C GLU A 193 0.67 11.89 -10.23
N VAL A 194 1.51 12.89 -9.93
CA VAL A 194 1.46 13.60 -8.65
C VAL A 194 1.05 15.04 -8.90
N THR A 195 -0.05 15.45 -8.29
CA THR A 195 -0.63 16.79 -8.46
C THR A 195 -0.80 17.47 -7.12
N ALA A 196 -0.50 18.76 -7.08
CA ALA A 196 -0.86 19.63 -5.97
C ALA A 196 -2.10 20.44 -6.36
N GLN A 197 -3.02 20.56 -5.42
CA GLN A 197 -4.22 21.35 -5.52
C GLN A 197 -4.27 22.31 -4.34
N ILE A 198 -4.50 23.58 -4.63
CA ILE A 198 -4.49 24.65 -3.63
C ILE A 198 -5.72 25.54 -3.77
N ARG A 199 -6.29 25.92 -2.64
CA ARG A 199 -7.51 26.71 -2.55
C ARG A 199 -7.37 27.73 -1.43
N ALA A 200 -7.74 28.98 -1.71
CA ALA A 200 -7.82 29.99 -0.64
C ALA A 200 -8.83 29.52 0.41
N ASN A 201 -8.51 29.68 1.70
CA ASN A 201 -9.40 29.21 2.77
C ASN A 201 -10.78 29.88 2.66
N GLY A 202 -11.85 29.06 2.59
CA GLY A 202 -13.23 29.51 2.36
C GLY A 202 -13.57 29.88 0.90
N GLY A 203 -12.61 29.84 -0.02
CA GLY A 203 -12.82 30.03 -1.46
C GLY A 203 -13.35 28.78 -2.16
N LEU A 204 -13.84 28.94 -3.40
CA LEU A 204 -14.29 27.83 -4.25
C LEU A 204 -13.29 27.47 -5.35
N ASP A 205 -12.43 28.41 -5.75
CA ASP A 205 -11.48 28.22 -6.84
C ASP A 205 -10.30 27.37 -6.40
N VAL A 206 -10.05 26.29 -7.14
CA VAL A 206 -8.93 25.37 -6.93
C VAL A 206 -7.93 25.57 -8.06
N LEU A 207 -6.69 25.89 -7.69
CA LEU A 207 -5.55 25.86 -8.62
C LEU A 207 -4.92 24.48 -8.53
N SER A 208 -4.68 23.85 -9.68
CA SER A 208 -4.08 22.51 -9.77
C SER A 208 -2.85 22.54 -10.66
N PHE A 209 -1.77 21.89 -10.25
CA PHE A 209 -0.54 21.80 -11.05
C PHE A 209 0.24 20.52 -10.73
N PRO A 210 1.01 19.98 -11.69
CA PRO A 210 1.78 18.76 -11.48
C PRO A 210 3.00 19.02 -10.58
N LEU A 211 3.37 18.01 -9.79
CA LEU A 211 4.65 17.93 -9.09
C LEU A 211 5.56 16.97 -9.86
N THR A 212 6.81 17.38 -10.08
CA THR A 212 7.80 16.58 -10.80
C THR A 212 8.65 15.78 -9.83
N CYS A 213 8.94 14.52 -10.14
CA CYS A 213 9.87 13.71 -9.38
C CYS A 213 11.25 14.37 -9.35
N SER A 214 11.75 14.70 -8.16
CA SER A 214 13.01 15.42 -7.95
C SER A 214 14.07 14.58 -7.19
N GLY A 215 13.76 13.33 -6.89
CA GLY A 215 14.60 12.43 -6.11
C GLY A 215 13.83 11.16 -5.72
N THR A 216 14.44 10.29 -4.91
CA THR A 216 13.78 9.07 -4.44
C THR A 216 12.53 9.41 -3.64
N SER A 217 11.39 8.93 -4.14
CA SER A 217 10.08 9.10 -3.54
C SER A 217 9.69 10.55 -3.31
N THR A 218 10.34 11.51 -3.97
CA THR A 218 10.20 12.94 -3.69
C THR A 218 9.71 13.67 -4.94
N PHE A 219 8.62 14.42 -4.80
CA PHE A 219 8.00 15.19 -5.88
C PHE A 219 7.93 16.67 -5.49
N LYS A 220 8.24 17.58 -6.42
CA LYS A 220 8.32 19.02 -6.15
C LYS A 220 7.67 19.87 -7.23
N GLY A 221 7.17 21.02 -6.81
CA GLY A 221 6.66 22.06 -7.67
C GLY A 221 6.49 23.36 -6.88
N SER A 222 6.44 24.48 -7.58
CA SER A 222 6.29 25.79 -6.95
C SER A 222 5.32 26.66 -7.73
N LEU A 223 4.65 27.57 -7.02
CA LEU A 223 3.83 28.61 -7.62
C LEU A 223 3.91 29.89 -6.80
N ASP A 224 3.56 31.01 -7.41
CA ASP A 224 3.37 32.27 -6.70
C ASP A 224 1.91 32.41 -6.24
N LEU A 225 1.73 32.81 -4.98
CA LEU A 225 0.43 33.05 -4.38
C LEU A 225 0.38 34.43 -3.76
N LYS A 226 -0.80 35.04 -3.76
CA LYS A 226 -1.03 36.28 -3.01
C LYS A 226 -0.96 35.99 -1.50
N PRO A 227 -0.72 37.01 -0.66
CA PRO A 227 -0.84 36.87 0.78
C PRO A 227 -2.20 36.30 1.19
N GLY A 228 -2.19 35.33 2.11
CA GLY A 228 -3.40 34.63 2.53
C GLY A 228 -3.14 33.25 3.15
N THR A 229 -4.22 32.61 3.62
CA THR A 229 -4.21 31.23 4.11
C THR A 229 -4.84 30.31 3.08
N TYR A 230 -4.20 29.18 2.81
CA TYR A 230 -4.60 28.24 1.78
C TYR A 230 -4.72 26.82 2.31
N ASP A 231 -5.76 26.11 1.88
CA ASP A 231 -5.85 24.65 1.95
C ASP A 231 -5.00 24.08 0.81
N LEU A 232 -4.07 23.18 1.15
CA LEU A 232 -3.25 22.44 0.20
C LEU A 232 -3.56 20.96 0.33
N TRP A 233 -3.75 20.28 -0.79
CA TRP A 233 -3.66 18.83 -0.84
C TRP A 233 -2.86 18.34 -2.03
N VAL A 234 -2.23 17.19 -1.85
CA VAL A 234 -1.49 16.46 -2.87
C VAL A 234 -2.20 15.15 -3.12
N VAL A 235 -2.40 14.84 -4.40
CA VAL A 235 -2.95 13.57 -4.87
C VAL A 235 -1.89 12.90 -5.73
N ALA A 236 -1.52 11.68 -5.36
CA ALA A 236 -0.67 10.81 -6.14
C ALA A 236 -1.50 9.65 -6.71
N VAL A 237 -1.35 9.34 -7.99
CA VAL A 237 -2.09 8.28 -8.68
C VAL A 237 -1.10 7.42 -9.45
N GLN A 238 -1.24 6.10 -9.36
CA GLN A 238 -0.64 5.13 -10.29
C GLN A 238 -1.76 4.55 -11.15
N PRO A 239 -1.99 5.06 -12.37
CA PRO A 239 -3.19 4.73 -13.15
C PRO A 239 -3.32 3.25 -13.49
N ALA A 240 -2.21 2.58 -13.82
CA ALA A 240 -2.19 1.18 -14.24
C ALA A 240 -2.83 0.25 -13.19
N GLU A 241 -2.64 0.57 -11.91
CA GLU A 241 -3.00 -0.32 -10.81
C GLU A 241 -4.02 0.28 -9.85
N THR A 242 -4.50 1.49 -10.13
CA THR A 242 -5.47 2.21 -9.27
C THR A 242 -4.94 2.44 -7.84
N ASN A 243 -3.63 2.61 -7.67
CA ASN A 243 -3.08 3.06 -6.39
C ASN A 243 -3.25 4.58 -6.28
N VAL A 244 -3.81 5.03 -5.17
CA VAL A 244 -4.03 6.46 -4.89
C VAL A 244 -3.47 6.81 -3.52
N GLY A 245 -2.77 7.94 -3.43
CA GLY A 245 -2.31 8.54 -2.18
C GLY A 245 -2.81 9.96 -2.05
N PHE A 246 -3.06 10.38 -0.81
CA PHE A 246 -3.56 11.70 -0.48
C PHE A 246 -2.81 12.25 0.73
N ALA A 247 -2.48 13.53 0.68
CA ALA A 247 -1.99 14.27 1.84
C ALA A 247 -2.53 15.70 1.83
N ARG A 248 -2.71 16.30 3.01
CA ARG A 248 -3.19 17.66 3.16
C ARG A 248 -2.31 18.47 4.11
N ALA A 249 -2.23 19.77 3.87
CA ALA A 249 -1.57 20.75 4.74
C ALA A 249 -2.28 22.10 4.63
N THR A 250 -1.91 23.02 5.51
CA THR A 250 -2.29 24.43 5.43
C THR A 250 -1.04 25.25 5.17
N VAL A 251 -1.14 26.21 4.25
CA VAL A 251 -0.03 27.12 3.92
C VAL A 251 -0.46 28.55 4.23
N VAL A 252 0.40 29.31 4.89
CA VAL A 252 0.22 30.73 5.15
C VAL A 252 1.25 31.50 4.34
N VAL A 253 0.77 32.34 3.43
CA VAL A 253 1.59 33.26 2.65
C VAL A 253 1.52 34.63 3.32
N PRO A 254 2.67 35.18 3.79
CA PRO A 254 2.72 36.44 4.51
C PRO A 254 2.46 37.66 3.61
#